data_AF-A0A089P0E7-F1
#
_entry.id   AF-A0A089P0E7-F1
#
_cell.length_a   1.000
_cell.length_b   1.000
_cell.length_c   1.000
_cell.angle_alpha   90.00
_cell.angle_beta   90.00
_cell.angle_gamma   90.00
#
_symmetry.space_group_name_H-M   'P 1'
#
loop_
_entity.id
_entity.type
_entity.pdbx_description
1 polymer ?
#
loop_
_entity_poly.entity_id
_entity_poly.type
_entity_poly.pdbx_seq_one_letter_code
_entity_poly.pdbx_strand_id
1 'polypeptide(L)'
;MVLGLLGFRPDTLDPDEAVRREAALRANAWIDVAGLPRIRFNAETGIVFDYGPPLPGHANGMILRAFDAEGAPYFTEAYYLIGGGFVLTAEELSGDDIKAVDASVLRPYPFGSAAEMLVMGAASRRSIAAMKRANKTVGRGDAELDAGLNRIWAVMDACINRGLATEGTLLGGLNVRRARRIHQALLAERGSNTVQPHVASDWLSVYAMAINEEHTGGGRVVTALTNGRPASSLRSSDTTAATASARTKPVFAISFCRPRRSAA
;
A
#
# COMPACT_ATOMS: atom_id res chain seq x y z
N MET A 1 -8.28 9.28 -6.38
CA MET A 1 -9.26 9.12 -7.49
C MET A 1 -8.87 9.94 -8.72
N VAL A 2 -8.83 11.28 -8.61
CA VAL A 2 -8.53 12.19 -9.73
C VAL A 2 -7.26 11.83 -10.52
N LEU A 3 -6.16 11.51 -9.82
CA LEU A 3 -4.92 11.11 -10.47
C LEU A 3 -5.09 9.84 -11.33
N GLY A 4 -5.94 8.90 -10.90
CA GLY A 4 -6.28 7.73 -11.72
C GLY A 4 -7.01 8.12 -13.01
N LEU A 5 -7.93 9.10 -12.94
CA LEU A 5 -8.60 9.65 -14.12
C LEU A 5 -7.65 10.37 -15.06
N LEU A 6 -6.54 10.91 -14.56
CA LEU A 6 -5.45 11.48 -15.37
C LEU A 6 -4.51 10.41 -15.95
N GLY A 7 -4.81 9.12 -15.75
CA GLY A 7 -4.04 8.00 -16.30
C GLY A 7 -2.86 7.56 -15.43
N PHE A 8 -2.71 8.08 -14.21
CA PHE A 8 -1.66 7.60 -13.31
C PHE A 8 -2.01 6.23 -12.75
N ARG A 9 -1.00 5.37 -12.65
CA ARG A 9 -1.11 4.09 -11.96
C ARG A 9 -0.40 4.16 -10.60
N PRO A 10 -0.96 3.60 -9.52
CA PRO A 10 -0.36 3.69 -8.19
C PRO A 10 1.08 3.15 -8.10
N ASP A 11 1.43 2.13 -8.90
CA ASP A 11 2.74 1.47 -8.91
C ASP A 11 3.83 2.30 -9.60
N THR A 12 3.46 3.15 -10.56
CA THR A 12 4.40 3.95 -11.37
C THR A 12 4.28 5.45 -11.15
N LEU A 13 3.31 5.92 -10.36
CA LEU A 13 3.04 7.33 -10.11
C LEU A 13 4.27 8.05 -9.56
N ASP A 14 4.69 9.11 -10.26
CA ASP A 14 5.65 10.10 -9.76
C ASP A 14 4.89 11.17 -8.95
N PRO A 15 5.18 11.33 -7.65
CA PRO A 15 4.49 12.30 -6.80
C PRO A 15 4.59 13.75 -7.31
N ASP A 16 5.74 14.14 -7.87
CA ASP A 16 5.96 15.53 -8.27
C ASP A 16 5.20 15.85 -9.56
N GLU A 17 5.13 14.89 -10.49
CA GLU A 17 4.30 14.99 -11.69
C GLU A 17 2.80 14.94 -11.36
N ALA A 18 2.40 14.12 -10.38
CA ALA A 18 1.02 14.08 -9.91
C ALA A 18 0.53 15.44 -9.41
N VAL A 19 1.33 16.14 -8.60
CA VAL A 19 1.02 17.49 -8.12
C VAL A 19 0.86 18.47 -9.28
N ARG A 20 1.78 18.45 -10.26
CA ARG A 20 1.70 19.33 -11.44
C ARG A 20 0.43 19.07 -12.26
N ARG A 21 0.12 17.81 -12.55
CA ARG A 21 -1.05 17.46 -13.38
C ARG A 21 -2.37 17.70 -12.66
N GLU A 22 -2.42 17.52 -11.33
CA GLU A 22 -3.59 17.90 -10.55
C GLU A 22 -3.84 19.42 -10.61
N ALA A 23 -2.78 20.23 -10.44
CA ALA A 23 -2.90 21.69 -10.53
C ALA A 23 -3.38 22.13 -11.92
N ALA A 24 -2.86 21.53 -12.99
CA ALA A 24 -3.29 21.79 -14.36
C ALA A 24 -4.77 21.41 -14.60
N LEU A 25 -5.22 20.29 -14.03
CA LEU A 25 -6.63 19.89 -14.08
C LEU A 25 -7.52 20.88 -13.34
N ARG A 26 -7.13 21.37 -12.16
CA ARG A 26 -7.90 22.37 -11.41
C ARG A 26 -8.02 23.69 -12.17
N ALA A 27 -6.94 24.12 -12.83
CA ALA A 27 -6.95 25.36 -13.61
C ALA A 27 -7.79 25.26 -14.88
N ASN A 28 -7.72 24.13 -15.59
CA ASN A 28 -8.27 24.03 -16.94
C ASN A 28 -9.56 23.21 -17.03
N ALA A 29 -9.88 22.39 -16.02
CA ALA A 29 -11.01 21.46 -15.94
C ALA A 29 -11.10 20.48 -17.13
N TRP A 30 -9.95 19.94 -17.54
CA TRP A 30 -9.84 18.97 -18.62
C TRP A 30 -8.96 17.79 -18.22
N ILE A 31 -9.46 16.58 -18.49
CA ILE A 31 -8.70 15.34 -18.47
C ILE A 31 -8.23 15.04 -19.89
N ASP A 32 -6.93 14.77 -20.00
CA ASP A 32 -6.28 14.39 -21.24
C ASP A 32 -5.45 13.11 -20.97
N VAL A 33 -5.90 12.00 -21.57
CA VAL A 33 -5.32 10.67 -21.41
C VAL A 33 -5.22 10.03 -22.78
N ALA A 34 -4.07 9.44 -23.08
CA ALA A 34 -3.83 8.79 -24.36
C ALA A 34 -4.89 7.71 -24.66
N GLY A 35 -5.42 7.73 -25.88
CA GLY A 35 -6.44 6.78 -26.32
C GLY A 35 -7.88 7.17 -26.01
N LEU A 36 -8.10 8.29 -25.31
CA LEU A 36 -9.44 8.84 -25.07
C LEU A 36 -9.57 10.25 -25.67
N PRO A 37 -10.78 10.65 -26.10
CA PRO A 37 -11.05 12.05 -26.39
C PRO A 37 -10.89 12.88 -25.11
N ARG A 38 -10.61 14.18 -25.27
CA ARG A 38 -10.45 15.10 -24.14
C ARG A 38 -11.77 15.22 -23.37
N ILE A 39 -11.74 14.96 -22.06
CA ILE A 39 -12.94 14.89 -21.21
C ILE A 39 -13.02 16.13 -20.32
N ARG A 40 -14.17 16.81 -20.30
CA ARG A 40 -14.42 17.92 -19.38
C ARG A 40 -14.62 17.35 -17.97
N PHE A 41 -13.85 17.82 -17.01
CA PHE A 41 -13.99 17.40 -15.62
C PHE A 41 -13.59 18.52 -14.68
N ASN A 42 -14.55 19.00 -13.89
CA ASN A 42 -14.30 19.94 -12.82
C ASN A 42 -14.03 19.15 -11.54
N ALA A 43 -12.84 19.29 -10.96
CA ALA A 43 -12.44 18.55 -9.76
C ALA A 43 -13.22 18.97 -8.50
N GLU A 44 -13.82 20.15 -8.46
CA GLU A 44 -14.58 20.65 -7.31
C GLU A 44 -16.02 20.12 -7.29
N THR A 45 -16.66 20.02 -8.46
CA THR A 45 -18.06 19.57 -8.58
C THR A 45 -18.19 18.13 -9.06
N GLY A 46 -17.16 17.59 -9.71
CA GLY A 46 -17.14 16.22 -10.24
C GLY A 46 -16.83 15.16 -9.20
N ILE A 47 -16.56 15.55 -7.95
CA ILE A 47 -16.35 14.65 -6.82
C ILE A 47 -17.40 14.97 -5.77
N VAL A 48 -18.31 14.03 -5.56
CA VAL A 48 -19.35 14.15 -4.53
C VAL A 48 -18.98 13.24 -3.38
N PHE A 49 -18.78 13.82 -2.20
CA PHE A 49 -18.66 13.06 -0.95
C PHE A 49 -20.06 12.84 -0.40
N ASP A 50 -20.59 11.63 -0.62
CA ASP A 50 -21.86 11.22 -0.05
C ASP A 50 -21.65 10.71 1.38
N TYR A 51 -22.17 11.48 2.35
CA TYR A 51 -22.13 11.15 3.77
C TYR A 51 -23.39 10.41 4.25
N GLY A 52 -24.24 9.98 3.32
CA GLY A 52 -25.42 9.18 3.57
C GLY A 52 -25.10 7.74 4.01
N PRO A 53 -26.10 6.84 3.97
CA PRO A 53 -25.87 5.43 4.28
C PRO A 53 -24.85 4.82 3.29
N PRO A 54 -24.04 3.85 3.73
CA PRO A 54 -23.06 3.20 2.86
C PRO A 54 -23.75 2.47 1.70
N LEU A 55 -23.04 2.35 0.58
CA LEU A 55 -23.52 1.51 -0.53
C LEU A 55 -23.73 0.06 -0.06
N PRO A 56 -24.75 -0.64 -0.58
CA PRO A 56 -24.95 -2.05 -0.30
C PRO A 56 -23.69 -2.88 -0.61
N GLY A 57 -23.39 -3.89 0.21
CA GLY A 57 -22.25 -4.79 0.01
C GLY A 57 -21.01 -4.43 0.82
N HIS A 58 -20.47 -3.21 0.70
CA HIS A 58 -19.26 -2.82 1.45
C HIS A 58 -19.22 -1.32 1.77
N ALA A 59 -18.77 -0.99 3.00
CA ALA A 59 -18.75 0.39 3.51
C ALA A 59 -17.86 1.35 2.69
N ASN A 60 -16.79 0.82 2.08
CA ASN A 60 -15.92 1.58 1.17
C ASN A 60 -16.38 1.39 -0.27
N GLY A 61 -17.48 2.04 -0.64
CA GLY A 61 -18.03 2.02 -2.00
C GLY A 61 -17.85 3.36 -2.72
N MET A 62 -17.76 3.31 -4.05
CA MET A 62 -17.66 4.48 -4.93
C MET A 62 -18.44 4.23 -6.21
N ILE A 63 -19.16 5.23 -6.70
CA ILE A 63 -19.85 5.16 -8.00
C ILE A 63 -19.10 6.05 -9.00
N LEU A 64 -18.71 5.48 -10.13
CA LEU A 64 -18.20 6.23 -11.27
C LEU A 64 -19.34 6.45 -12.26
N ARG A 65 -19.55 7.72 -12.64
CA ARG A 65 -20.59 8.12 -13.61
C ARG A 65 -19.93 8.88 -14.75
N ALA A 66 -20.29 8.55 -15.99
CA ALA A 66 -19.93 9.32 -17.16
C ALA A 66 -21.18 9.86 -17.83
N PHE A 67 -21.08 11.05 -18.40
CA PHE A 67 -22.17 11.75 -19.07
C PHE A 67 -21.75 12.10 -20.50
N ASP A 68 -22.70 12.15 -21.41
CA ASP A 68 -22.48 12.65 -22.77
C ASP A 68 -22.40 14.19 -22.82
N ALA A 69 -22.30 14.76 -24.02
CA ALA A 69 -22.15 16.20 -24.22
C ALA A 69 -23.41 16.98 -23.80
N GLU A 70 -24.56 16.33 -23.85
CA GLU A 70 -25.87 16.86 -23.47
C GLU A 70 -26.15 16.71 -21.96
N GLY A 71 -25.27 16.02 -21.23
CA GLY A 71 -25.38 15.80 -19.79
C GLY A 71 -26.23 14.61 -19.38
N ALA A 72 -26.63 13.75 -20.33
CA ALA A 72 -27.32 12.50 -20.02
C ALA A 72 -26.34 11.43 -19.54
N PRO A 73 -26.73 10.58 -18.58
CA PRO A 73 -25.85 9.53 -18.05
C PRO A 73 -25.58 8.48 -19.13
N TYR A 74 -24.31 8.29 -19.48
CA TYR A 74 -23.85 7.31 -20.44
C TYR A 74 -23.37 6.02 -19.77
N PHE A 75 -22.76 6.15 -18.59
CA PHE A 75 -22.20 5.03 -17.84
C PHE A 75 -22.37 5.27 -16.34
N THR A 76 -22.65 4.22 -15.58
CA THR A 76 -22.70 4.26 -14.11
C THR A 76 -22.31 2.89 -13.59
N GLU A 77 -21.27 2.82 -12.76
CA GLU A 77 -20.76 1.57 -12.21
C GLU A 77 -20.31 1.76 -10.76
N ALA A 78 -20.59 0.75 -9.92
CA ALA A 78 -20.24 0.76 -8.51
C ALA A 78 -19.01 -0.11 -8.26
N TYR A 79 -18.01 0.48 -7.61
CA TYR A 79 -16.76 -0.16 -7.24
C TYR A 79 -16.60 -0.20 -5.72
N TYR A 80 -16.05 -1.30 -5.21
CA TYR A 80 -15.87 -1.55 -3.78
C TYR A 80 -14.40 -1.82 -3.46
N LEU A 81 -13.86 -1.09 -2.50
CA LEU A 81 -12.52 -1.30 -1.98
C LEU A 81 -12.57 -2.27 -0.79
N ILE A 82 -12.33 -3.55 -1.04
CA ILE A 82 -12.45 -4.64 -0.05
C ILE A 82 -11.21 -4.84 0.83
N GLY A 83 -10.15 -4.05 0.60
CA GLY A 83 -8.92 -4.04 1.39
C GLY A 83 -7.70 -4.52 0.61
N GLY A 84 -6.50 -4.15 1.08
CA GLY A 84 -5.23 -4.52 0.43
C GLY A 84 -4.98 -3.89 -0.95
N GLY A 85 -5.81 -2.92 -1.36
CA GLY A 85 -5.75 -2.32 -2.70
C GLY A 85 -6.58 -3.05 -3.76
N PHE A 86 -7.31 -4.10 -3.40
CA PHE A 86 -8.21 -4.81 -4.30
C PHE A 86 -9.54 -4.06 -4.46
N VAL A 87 -9.97 -3.92 -5.71
CA VAL A 87 -11.22 -3.24 -6.10
C VAL A 87 -12.06 -4.23 -6.90
N LEU A 88 -13.34 -4.32 -6.59
CA LEU A 88 -14.31 -5.17 -7.28
C LEU A 88 -15.51 -4.35 -7.72
N THR A 89 -16.18 -4.75 -8.80
CA THR A 89 -17.51 -4.25 -9.16
C THR A 89 -18.59 -4.82 -8.23
N ALA A 90 -19.82 -4.30 -8.31
CA ALA A 90 -20.96 -4.88 -7.59
C ALA A 90 -21.21 -6.34 -7.98
N GLU A 91 -21.07 -6.64 -9.27
CA GLU A 91 -21.24 -7.98 -9.81
C GLU A 91 -20.16 -8.93 -9.28
N GLU A 92 -18.88 -8.54 -9.37
CA GLU A 92 -17.75 -9.32 -8.87
C GLU A 92 -17.80 -9.55 -7.35
N LEU A 93 -18.33 -8.59 -6.59
CA LEU A 93 -18.51 -8.72 -5.13
C LEU A 93 -19.61 -9.73 -4.77
N SER A 94 -20.65 -9.83 -5.62
CA SER A 94 -21.76 -10.75 -5.42
C SER A 94 -21.48 -12.18 -5.92
N GLY A 95 -20.49 -12.35 -6.80
CA GLY A 95 -20.08 -13.64 -7.33
C GLY A 95 -19.12 -14.40 -6.41
N ASP A 96 -19.11 -15.74 -6.53
CA ASP A 96 -18.18 -16.63 -5.82
C ASP A 96 -16.75 -16.65 -6.43
N ASP A 97 -16.51 -15.89 -7.50
CA ASP A 97 -15.34 -16.01 -8.40
C ASP A 97 -14.00 -15.56 -7.80
N ILE A 98 -14.01 -14.81 -6.69
CA ILE A 98 -12.78 -14.28 -6.06
C ILE A 98 -11.82 -15.41 -5.63
N LYS A 99 -12.32 -16.63 -5.41
CA LYS A 99 -11.51 -17.79 -4.98
C LYS A 99 -10.96 -18.64 -6.13
N ALA A 100 -11.43 -18.47 -7.37
CA ALA A 100 -11.15 -19.42 -8.45
C ALA A 100 -9.76 -19.23 -9.09
N VAL A 101 -9.21 -18.02 -9.08
CA VAL A 101 -7.99 -17.70 -9.86
C VAL A 101 -6.72 -18.33 -9.25
N ASP A 102 -6.58 -18.36 -7.92
CA ASP A 102 -5.36 -18.89 -7.26
C ASP A 102 -5.30 -20.43 -7.25
N ALA A 103 -6.46 -21.10 -7.41
CA ALA A 103 -6.55 -22.57 -7.42
C ALA A 103 -6.07 -23.21 -8.74
N SER A 104 -5.99 -22.43 -9.82
CA SER A 104 -5.66 -22.92 -11.17
C SER A 104 -4.16 -23.21 -11.40
N VAL A 105 -3.27 -22.65 -10.58
CA VAL A 105 -1.82 -22.81 -10.74
C VAL A 105 -1.34 -23.99 -9.90
N LEU A 106 -0.88 -25.07 -10.57
CA LEU A 106 -0.29 -26.21 -9.89
C LEU A 106 1.03 -25.81 -9.23
N ARG A 107 1.01 -25.59 -7.90
CA ARG A 107 2.20 -25.22 -7.13
C ARG A 107 2.87 -26.48 -6.54
N PRO A 108 4.21 -26.60 -6.57
CA PRO A 108 4.92 -27.74 -6.00
C PRO A 108 4.70 -27.95 -4.50
N TYR A 109 4.44 -26.88 -3.73
CA TYR A 109 4.25 -26.92 -2.28
C TYR A 109 2.97 -26.18 -1.86
N PRO A 110 1.76 -26.71 -2.12
CA PRO A 110 0.50 -25.98 -1.93
C PRO A 110 -0.01 -26.06 -0.47
N PHE A 111 0.78 -25.59 0.49
CA PHE A 111 0.37 -25.58 1.90
C PHE A 111 -0.65 -24.47 2.20
N GLY A 112 -1.77 -24.84 2.83
CA GLY A 112 -2.82 -23.95 3.33
C GLY A 112 -2.73 -23.66 4.83
N SER A 113 -1.96 -24.46 5.58
CA SER A 113 -1.76 -24.30 7.02
C SER A 113 -0.29 -24.31 7.43
N ALA A 114 0.00 -23.78 8.62
CA ALA A 114 1.36 -23.82 9.19
C ALA A 114 1.83 -25.27 9.44
N ALA A 115 0.92 -26.17 9.83
CA ALA A 115 1.22 -27.57 10.03
C ALA A 115 1.63 -28.26 8.72
N GLU A 116 0.85 -28.10 7.66
CA GLU A 116 1.21 -28.61 6.32
C GLU A 116 2.54 -28.03 5.82
N MET A 117 2.77 -26.74 6.04
CA MET A 117 4.01 -26.07 5.66
C MET A 117 5.23 -26.72 6.33
N LEU A 118 5.15 -27.04 7.63
CA LEU A 118 6.24 -27.68 8.36
C LEU A 118 6.45 -29.14 7.90
N VAL A 119 5.37 -29.88 7.68
CA VAL A 119 5.43 -31.26 7.15
C VAL A 119 6.08 -31.28 5.76
N MET A 120 5.64 -30.42 4.84
CA MET A 120 6.22 -30.31 3.50
C MET A 120 7.69 -29.86 3.56
N GLY A 121 8.04 -28.93 4.46
CA GLY A 121 9.42 -28.46 4.66
C GLY A 121 10.35 -29.58 5.12
N ALA A 122 9.91 -30.36 6.10
CA ALA A 122 10.66 -31.53 6.58
C ALA A 122 10.82 -32.61 5.51
N ALA A 123 9.73 -32.97 4.81
CA ALA A 123 9.74 -33.98 3.76
C ALA A 123 10.62 -33.60 2.56
N SER A 124 10.59 -32.32 2.17
CA SER A 124 11.37 -31.81 1.03
C SER A 124 12.79 -31.37 1.39
N ARG A 125 13.15 -31.33 2.68
CA ARG A 125 14.40 -30.76 3.22
C ARG A 125 14.65 -29.33 2.73
N ARG A 126 13.59 -28.52 2.62
CA ARG A 126 13.66 -27.12 2.18
C ARG A 126 13.18 -26.17 3.27
N SER A 127 13.78 -24.97 3.29
CA SER A 127 13.28 -23.88 4.12
C SER A 127 11.93 -23.37 3.58
N ILE A 128 11.18 -22.67 4.45
CA ILE A 128 9.91 -22.01 4.07
C ILE A 128 10.14 -21.05 2.89
N ALA A 129 11.23 -20.29 2.91
CA ALA A 129 11.60 -19.36 1.85
C ALA A 129 11.88 -20.09 0.52
N ALA A 130 12.58 -21.22 0.55
CA ALA A 130 12.87 -22.01 -0.64
C ALA A 130 11.59 -22.65 -1.23
N MET A 131 10.68 -23.13 -0.38
CA MET A 131 9.38 -23.63 -0.84
C MET A 131 8.51 -22.51 -1.44
N LYS A 132 8.45 -21.33 -0.80
CA LYS A 132 7.70 -20.18 -1.36
C LYS A 132 8.33 -19.67 -2.66
N ARG A 133 9.66 -19.63 -2.78
CA ARG A 133 10.35 -19.31 -4.04
C ARG A 133 9.95 -20.30 -5.12
N ALA A 134 10.05 -21.60 -4.87
CA ALA A 134 9.66 -22.64 -5.83
C ALA A 134 8.19 -22.52 -6.28
N ASN A 135 7.28 -22.14 -5.38
CA ASN A 135 5.88 -21.89 -5.72
C ASN A 135 5.64 -20.63 -6.55
N LYS A 136 6.51 -19.63 -6.46
CA LYS A 136 6.38 -18.32 -7.14
C LYS A 136 7.10 -18.28 -8.47
N THR A 137 8.10 -19.14 -8.68
CA THR A 137 8.82 -19.25 -9.95
C THR A 137 8.12 -20.11 -10.99
N VAL A 138 7.09 -20.87 -10.60
CA VAL A 138 6.20 -21.55 -11.56
C VAL A 138 5.61 -20.53 -12.53
N GLY A 139 5.97 -20.64 -13.81
CA GLY A 139 5.48 -19.79 -14.89
C GLY A 139 6.14 -18.41 -15.04
N ARG A 140 7.06 -18.01 -14.13
CA ARG A 140 7.73 -16.69 -14.14
C ARG A 140 9.27 -16.75 -14.08
N GLY A 141 9.83 -17.88 -13.64
CA GLY A 141 11.29 -18.06 -13.49
C GLY A 141 11.91 -17.27 -12.33
N ASP A 142 13.14 -17.61 -11.95
CA ASP A 142 13.84 -16.99 -10.81
C ASP A 142 14.21 -15.51 -11.07
N ALA A 143 14.62 -15.18 -12.30
CA ALA A 143 15.06 -13.83 -12.65
C ALA A 143 13.94 -12.78 -12.51
N GLU A 144 12.71 -13.10 -12.91
CA GLU A 144 11.56 -12.20 -12.74
C GLU A 144 11.23 -11.99 -11.26
N LEU A 145 11.29 -13.07 -10.46
CA LEU A 145 11.06 -13.00 -9.02
C LEU A 145 12.11 -12.11 -8.33
N ASP A 146 13.40 -12.32 -8.63
CA ASP A 146 14.48 -11.53 -8.05
C ASP A 146 14.40 -10.07 -8.47
N ALA A 147 14.06 -9.79 -9.74
CA ALA A 147 13.82 -8.43 -10.21
C ALA A 147 12.64 -7.76 -9.48
N GLY A 148 11.55 -8.50 -9.23
CA GLY A 148 10.41 -8.02 -8.46
C GLY A 148 10.75 -7.71 -7.00
N LEU A 149 11.47 -8.61 -6.33
CA LEU A 149 11.93 -8.42 -4.95
C LEU A 149 12.87 -7.21 -4.83
N ASN A 150 13.82 -7.08 -5.76
CA ASN A 150 14.74 -5.95 -5.82
C ASN A 150 14.00 -4.62 -6.05
N ARG A 151 12.96 -4.62 -6.90
CA ARG A 151 12.11 -3.45 -7.12
C ARG A 151 11.38 -3.04 -5.85
N ILE A 152 10.78 -3.99 -5.14
CA ILE A 152 10.10 -3.73 -3.86
C ILE A 152 11.09 -3.15 -2.84
N TRP A 153 12.28 -3.75 -2.72
CA TRP A 153 13.34 -3.25 -1.86
C TRP A 153 13.76 -1.82 -2.21
N ALA A 154 14.03 -1.54 -3.49
CA ALA A 154 14.43 -0.22 -3.95
C ALA A 154 13.39 0.86 -3.65
N VAL A 155 12.09 0.54 -3.79
CA VAL A 155 11.01 1.48 -3.43
C VAL A 155 10.94 1.70 -1.92
N MET A 156 11.10 0.66 -1.10
CA MET A 156 11.15 0.81 0.36
C MET A 156 12.33 1.67 0.80
N ASP A 157 13.53 1.44 0.26
CA ASP A 157 14.74 2.20 0.56
C ASP A 157 14.61 3.67 0.12
N ALA A 158 14.08 3.91 -1.09
CA ALA A 158 13.82 5.26 -1.57
C ALA A 158 12.81 6.02 -0.70
N CYS A 159 11.74 5.34 -0.25
CA CYS A 159 10.74 5.90 0.67
C CYS A 159 11.39 6.28 2.01
N ILE A 160 12.17 5.38 2.61
CA ILE A 160 12.90 5.68 3.85
C ILE A 160 13.80 6.89 3.65
N ASN A 161 14.66 6.89 2.62
CA ASN A 161 15.60 7.98 2.37
C ASN A 161 14.90 9.33 2.14
N ARG A 162 13.79 9.35 1.39
CA ARG A 162 13.00 10.57 1.17
C ARG A 162 12.38 11.07 2.49
N GLY A 163 11.85 10.18 3.32
CA GLY A 163 11.32 10.54 4.64
C GLY A 163 12.39 11.09 5.59
N LEU A 164 13.60 10.53 5.57
CA LEU A 164 14.74 11.01 6.37
C LEU A 164 15.32 12.34 5.87
N ALA A 165 15.10 12.68 4.60
CA ALA A 165 15.62 13.89 3.97
C ALA A 165 14.60 15.04 3.91
N THR A 166 13.30 14.77 3.98
CA THR A 166 12.28 15.78 3.69
C THR A 166 11.83 16.53 4.96
N GLU A 167 11.85 17.85 4.91
CA GLU A 167 11.39 18.75 5.99
C GLU A 167 9.97 19.29 5.71
N GLY A 168 9.42 20.03 6.67
CA GLY A 168 8.13 20.73 6.52
C GLY A 168 7.01 20.14 7.38
N THR A 169 5.79 20.59 7.09
CA THR A 169 4.56 20.23 7.80
C THR A 169 3.77 19.19 7.01
N LEU A 170 3.18 18.19 7.70
CA LEU A 170 2.30 17.23 7.04
C LEU A 170 0.93 17.87 6.73
N LEU A 171 0.31 17.41 5.65
CA LEU A 171 -1.06 17.79 5.30
C LEU A 171 -2.05 17.29 6.37
N GLY A 172 -3.10 18.05 6.65
CA GLY A 172 -4.17 17.66 7.60
C GLY A 172 -3.98 18.12 9.05
N GLY A 173 -3.19 19.16 9.32
CA GLY A 173 -3.07 19.79 10.65
C GLY A 173 -2.10 19.10 11.61
N LEU A 174 -1.40 18.05 11.17
CA LEU A 174 -0.31 17.42 11.91
C LEU A 174 1.01 18.18 11.63
N ASN A 175 1.28 19.17 12.47
CA ASN A 175 2.24 20.25 12.19
C ASN A 175 3.74 19.88 12.12
N VAL A 176 4.17 18.61 12.23
CA VAL A 176 5.62 18.32 12.35
C VAL A 176 6.03 16.99 11.72
N ARG A 177 6.97 17.07 10.76
CA ARG A 177 7.86 15.97 10.36
C ARG A 177 9.04 15.88 11.33
N ARG A 178 9.30 14.71 11.88
CA ARG A 178 10.31 14.47 12.94
C ARG A 178 11.43 13.54 12.49
N ALA A 179 11.19 12.69 11.50
CA ALA A 179 12.15 11.65 11.08
C ALA A 179 13.53 12.24 10.77
N ARG A 180 13.59 13.30 9.95
CA ARG A 180 14.85 13.98 9.60
C ARG A 180 15.62 14.51 10.81
N ARG A 181 14.94 15.19 11.74
CA ARG A 181 15.59 15.77 12.94
C ARG A 181 16.20 14.68 13.83
N ILE A 182 15.47 13.60 14.07
CA ILE A 182 15.95 12.50 14.90
C ILE A 182 17.08 11.76 14.17
N HIS A 183 16.98 11.58 12.86
CA HIS A 183 18.05 11.00 12.04
C HIS A 183 19.36 11.81 12.14
N GLN A 184 19.29 13.13 12.03
CA GLN A 184 20.46 14.01 12.19
C GLN A 184 21.07 13.90 13.59
N ALA A 185 20.25 13.84 14.64
CA ALA A 185 20.73 13.64 16.00
C ALA A 185 21.47 12.30 16.16
N LEU A 186 20.89 11.19 15.66
CA LEU A 186 21.52 9.87 15.70
C LEU A 186 22.83 9.80 14.90
N LEU A 187 22.94 10.55 13.80
CA LEU A 187 24.18 10.66 13.04
C LEU A 187 25.25 11.45 13.81
N ALA A 188 24.87 12.53 14.50
CA ALA A 188 25.79 13.34 15.31
C ALA A 188 26.33 12.58 16.53
N GLU A 189 25.58 11.62 17.06
CA GLU A 189 26.01 10.76 18.17
C GLU A 189 26.98 9.65 17.75
N ARG A 190 27.14 9.39 16.44
CA ARG A 190 28.09 8.38 15.94
C ARG A 190 29.51 8.79 16.27
N GLY A 191 30.21 7.94 17.02
CA GLY A 191 31.59 8.18 17.45
C GLY A 191 31.71 8.83 18.82
N SER A 192 30.61 9.07 19.53
CA SER A 192 30.68 9.37 20.96
C SER A 192 31.14 8.12 21.73
N ASN A 193 31.91 8.32 22.80
CA ASN A 193 32.46 7.24 23.62
C ASN A 193 31.40 6.55 24.50
N THR A 194 30.13 6.95 24.38
CA THR A 194 28.98 6.44 25.13
C THR A 194 27.97 5.89 24.13
N VAL A 195 28.09 4.61 23.78
CA VAL A 195 27.06 3.94 22.98
C VAL A 195 25.83 3.74 23.87
N GLN A 196 24.77 4.51 23.62
CA GLN A 196 23.53 4.34 24.35
C GLN A 196 22.92 2.96 24.01
N PRO A 197 22.41 2.18 24.99
CA PRO A 197 21.94 0.81 24.75
C PRO A 197 20.78 0.69 23.73
N HIS A 198 20.07 1.79 23.48
CA HIS A 198 18.83 1.83 22.70
C HIS A 198 18.99 2.31 21.25
N VAL A 199 20.22 2.60 20.80
CA VAL A 199 20.50 3.14 19.45
C VAL A 199 19.84 2.31 18.34
N ALA A 200 19.88 0.97 18.43
CA ALA A 200 19.23 0.11 17.43
C ALA A 200 17.71 0.29 17.38
N SER A 201 17.06 0.53 18.53
CA SER A 201 15.63 0.80 18.63
C SER A 201 15.28 2.19 18.07
N ASP A 202 16.16 3.18 18.27
CA ASP A 202 15.96 4.53 17.75
C ASP A 202 16.05 4.57 16.23
N TRP A 203 17.02 3.86 15.64
CA TRP A 203 17.12 3.71 14.17
C TRP A 203 15.87 3.04 13.59
N LEU A 204 15.36 1.99 14.24
CA LEU A 204 14.13 1.33 13.83
C LEU A 204 12.92 2.28 13.87
N SER A 205 12.82 3.07 14.95
CA SER A 205 11.75 4.04 15.15
C SER A 205 11.80 5.15 14.11
N VAL A 206 13.00 5.64 13.79
CA VAL A 206 13.23 6.69 12.79
C VAL A 206 12.86 6.22 11.38
N TYR A 207 13.18 4.98 11.01
CA TYR A 207 12.74 4.43 9.72
C TYR A 207 11.22 4.27 9.65
N ALA A 208 10.58 3.81 10.73
CA ALA A 208 9.12 3.71 10.79
C ALA A 208 8.45 5.10 10.67
N MET A 209 9.01 6.12 11.35
CA MET A 209 8.54 7.50 11.22
C MET A 209 8.73 8.03 9.80
N ALA A 210 9.89 7.79 9.16
CA ALA A 210 10.16 8.22 7.80
C ALA A 210 9.12 7.65 6.82
N ILE A 211 8.81 6.36 6.91
CA ILE A 211 7.81 5.71 6.06
C ILE A 211 6.41 6.29 6.30
N ASN A 212 6.02 6.49 7.56
CA ASN A 212 4.72 7.06 7.90
C ASN A 212 4.58 8.51 7.41
N GLU A 213 5.62 9.33 7.57
CA GLU A 213 5.65 10.72 7.12
C GLU A 213 5.62 10.84 5.59
N GLU A 214 6.26 9.92 4.86
CA GLU A 214 6.10 9.82 3.41
C GLU A 214 4.69 9.37 3.02
N HIS A 215 4.13 8.39 3.72
CA HIS A 215 2.77 7.93 3.44
C HIS A 215 1.74 9.06 3.60
N THR A 216 1.82 9.81 4.71
CA THR A 216 0.94 10.95 4.97
C THR A 216 1.21 12.12 4.01
N GLY A 217 2.46 12.29 3.57
CA GLY A 217 2.84 13.29 2.58
C GLY A 217 2.46 12.96 1.14
N GLY A 218 1.78 11.84 0.87
CA GLY A 218 1.42 11.41 -0.48
C GLY A 218 2.59 10.83 -1.29
N GLY A 219 3.69 10.48 -0.63
CA GLY A 219 4.83 9.79 -1.23
C GLY A 219 4.52 8.35 -1.63
N ARG A 220 5.40 7.76 -2.44
CA ARG A 220 5.28 6.37 -2.87
C ARG A 220 5.61 5.42 -1.71
N VAL A 221 4.73 4.47 -1.43
CA VAL A 221 4.90 3.48 -0.35
C VAL A 221 4.64 2.06 -0.83
N VAL A 222 5.28 1.09 -0.20
CA VAL A 222 5.01 -0.34 -0.43
C VAL A 222 4.05 -0.84 0.63
N THR A 223 3.04 -1.58 0.22
CA THR A 223 2.12 -2.25 1.14
C THR A 223 2.77 -3.50 1.75
N ALA A 224 2.79 -3.61 3.07
CA ALA A 224 3.18 -4.83 3.78
C ALA A 224 2.00 -5.35 4.62
N LEU A 225 1.17 -6.20 4.01
CA LEU A 225 0.00 -6.86 4.62
C LEU A 225 -1.01 -5.93 5.34
N THR A 226 -1.16 -4.71 4.83
CA THR A 226 -1.93 -3.53 5.29
C THR A 226 -1.11 -2.50 6.05
N ASN A 227 -1.17 -1.24 5.59
CA ASN A 227 -0.73 -0.07 6.36
C ASN A 227 -1.71 0.27 7.51
N GLY A 228 -2.50 -0.69 8.03
CA GLY A 228 -3.41 -0.40 9.14
C GLY A 228 -4.61 -1.32 9.42
N ARG A 229 -4.60 -2.64 9.19
CA ARG A 229 -5.70 -3.50 9.70
C ARG A 229 -5.20 -4.74 10.46
N PRO A 230 -5.75 -5.05 11.65
CA PRO A 230 -5.50 -6.31 12.32
C PRO A 230 -6.13 -7.46 11.52
N ALA A 231 -5.38 -8.55 11.38
CA ALA A 231 -5.87 -9.83 10.90
C ALA A 231 -6.86 -10.43 11.92
N SER A 232 -8.10 -9.96 11.92
CA SER A 232 -9.19 -10.57 12.68
C SER A 232 -10.52 -10.34 11.95
N SER A 233 -10.76 -11.13 10.91
CA SER A 233 -12.12 -11.39 10.42
C SER A 233 -12.16 -12.78 9.80
N LEU A 234 -12.07 -13.78 10.69
CA LEU A 234 -12.47 -15.17 10.49
C LEU A 234 -12.81 -15.72 11.86
N ARG A 235 -13.97 -15.32 12.40
CA ARG A 235 -14.76 -16.14 13.33
C ARG A 235 -16.20 -15.66 13.37
N SER A 236 -17.06 -16.66 13.30
CA SER A 236 -18.51 -16.72 13.28
C SER A 236 -19.19 -16.10 14.50
N SER A 237 -20.38 -15.57 14.26
CA SER A 237 -21.60 -15.55 15.10
C SER A 237 -21.52 -15.05 16.55
N ASP A 238 -22.41 -14.10 16.82
CA ASP A 238 -23.16 -13.87 18.06
C ASP A 238 -22.56 -13.10 19.26
N THR A 239 -23.19 -11.93 19.45
CA THR A 239 -23.67 -11.30 20.70
C THR A 239 -22.80 -10.26 21.44
N THR A 240 -23.47 -9.13 21.66
CA THR A 240 -23.34 -8.09 22.71
C THR A 240 -22.27 -7.00 22.62
N ALA A 241 -22.80 -5.77 22.74
CA ALA A 241 -22.13 -4.49 22.80
C ALA A 241 -21.25 -4.30 24.05
N ALA A 242 -20.12 -3.61 23.88
CA ALA A 242 -19.50 -2.78 24.92
C ALA A 242 -18.44 -1.84 24.31
N THR A 243 -18.76 -0.55 24.33
CA THR A 243 -17.95 0.60 24.78
C THR A 243 -16.48 0.77 24.33
N ALA A 244 -16.21 1.98 23.84
CA ALA A 244 -14.93 2.52 23.43
C ALA A 244 -13.82 2.46 24.49
N SER A 245 -12.58 2.25 24.03
CA SER A 245 -11.37 2.76 24.68
C SER A 245 -10.26 2.93 23.65
N ALA A 246 -9.79 4.17 23.51
CA ALA A 246 -8.61 4.52 22.72
C ALA A 246 -7.38 3.77 23.26
N ARG A 247 -6.85 2.84 22.47
CA ARG A 247 -5.49 2.30 22.66
C ARG A 247 -4.73 2.38 21.37
N THR A 248 -3.71 3.24 21.38
CA THR A 248 -2.59 3.27 20.44
C THR A 248 -2.04 1.85 20.32
N LYS A 249 -2.12 1.23 19.12
CA LYS A 249 -1.64 -0.13 18.87
C LYS A 249 -0.23 -0.08 18.26
N PRO A 250 0.69 -0.98 18.67
CA PRO A 250 2.08 -0.94 18.23
C PRO A 250 2.22 -1.38 16.77
N VAL A 251 3.05 -0.65 16.02
CA VAL A 251 3.49 -1.02 14.68
C VAL A 251 4.57 -2.09 14.82
N PHE A 252 4.31 -3.31 14.34
CA PHE A 252 5.33 -4.35 14.23
C PHE A 252 6.24 -4.02 13.04
N ALA A 253 7.51 -3.76 13.31
CA ALA A 253 8.54 -3.60 12.28
C ALA A 253 9.28 -4.94 12.09
N ILE A 254 9.39 -5.39 10.84
CA ILE A 254 10.18 -6.55 10.46
C ILE A 254 11.64 -6.11 10.38
N SER A 255 12.50 -6.70 11.21
CA SER A 255 13.94 -6.46 11.21
C SER A 255 14.59 -7.13 9.99
N PHE A 256 15.25 -6.36 9.12
CA PHE A 256 16.06 -6.89 8.03
C PHE A 256 17.55 -6.66 8.32
N CYS A 257 18.29 -7.75 8.47
CA CYS A 257 19.73 -7.75 8.65
C CYS A 257 20.41 -7.48 7.30
N ARG A 258 21.17 -6.38 7.19
CA ARG A 258 21.94 -6.01 6.00
C ARG A 258 23.06 -7.05 5.80
N PRO A 259 23.21 -7.69 4.63
CA PRO A 259 24.39 -8.53 4.38
C PRO A 259 25.64 -7.63 4.37
N ARG A 260 26.64 -8.00 5.19
CA ARG A 260 27.96 -7.35 5.17
C ARG A 260 28.52 -7.47 3.76
N ARG A 261 28.77 -6.34 3.09
CA ARG A 261 29.67 -6.33 1.94
C ARG A 261 31.05 -6.69 2.46
N SER A 262 31.60 -7.81 1.98
CA SER A 262 33.04 -8.05 2.05
C SER A 262 33.72 -6.89 1.34
N ALA A 263 34.51 -6.11 2.07
CA ALA A 263 35.57 -5.34 1.44
C ALA A 263 36.59 -6.36 0.87
N ALA A 264 37.18 -6.02 -0.28
CA ALA A 264 38.35 -6.72 -0.81
C ALA A 264 39.55 -6.55 0.12
#